data_AF-A0A7W1VP54-F1
#
_entry.id   AF-A0A7W1VP54-F1
#
_cell.length_a   1.000
_cell.length_b   1.000
_cell.length_c   1.000
_cell.angle_alpha   90.00
_cell.angle_beta   90.00
_cell.angle_gamma   90.00
#
_symmetry.space_group_name_H-M   'P 1'
#
loop_
_entity.id
_entity.type
_entity.pdbx_description
1 polymer ?
#
loop_
_entity_poly.entity_id
_entity_poly.type
_entity_poly.pdbx_seq_one_letter_code
_entity_poly.pdbx_strand_id
1 'polypeptide(L)'
;MRFLYILFIFSIAALLLGCNNASSVLSKAREAGIPSLRKDLEKLATSNESASHDIPQASWPASVRRMKPIAVEHHNEGLLLVYKKSERNQEGLLVMLDVNKDPGSGGSGVSYESLRDGLFWCREKIRTPQMKR
;
A
#
# COMPACT_ATOMS: atom_id res chain seq x y z
N MET A 1 -31.21 -22.47 9.02
CA MET A 1 -30.82 -21.25 8.28
C MET A 1 -30.44 -20.10 9.22
N ARG A 2 -29.38 -20.26 10.03
CA ARG A 2 -28.88 -19.22 10.98
C ARG A 2 -27.39 -18.94 10.86
N PHE A 3 -26.65 -19.76 10.10
CA PHE A 3 -25.20 -19.65 9.92
C PHE A 3 -24.76 -18.74 8.76
N LEU A 4 -25.63 -18.47 7.78
CA LEU A 4 -25.27 -17.62 6.63
C LEU A 4 -25.22 -16.11 6.96
N TYR A 5 -25.97 -15.65 7.97
CA TYR A 5 -26.03 -14.22 8.31
C TYR A 5 -24.76 -13.71 9.01
N ILE A 6 -24.06 -14.57 9.76
CA ILE A 6 -22.88 -14.17 10.54
C ILE A 6 -21.67 -13.90 9.61
N LEU A 7 -21.53 -14.68 8.53
CA LEU A 7 -20.46 -14.50 7.53
C LEU A 7 -20.64 -13.22 6.69
N PHE A 8 -21.90 -12.82 6.44
CA PHE A 8 -22.19 -11.61 5.68
C PHE A 8 -21.88 -10.33 6.47
N ILE A 9 -22.16 -10.33 7.77
CA ILE A 9 -21.88 -9.19 8.66
C ILE A 9 -20.36 -9.00 8.85
N PHE A 10 -19.59 -10.09 8.95
CA PHE A 10 -18.13 -10.00 9.07
C PHE A 10 -17.45 -9.42 7.82
N SER A 11 -17.99 -9.74 6.64
CA SER A 11 -17.48 -9.21 5.38
C SER A 11 -17.73 -7.69 5.27
N ILE A 12 -18.91 -7.22 5.70
CA ILE A 12 -19.26 -5.80 5.69
C ILE A 12 -18.44 -5.01 6.73
N ALA A 13 -18.21 -5.56 7.93
CA ALA A 13 -17.40 -4.89 8.95
C ALA A 13 -15.93 -4.71 8.54
N ALA A 14 -15.36 -5.70 7.83
CA ALA A 14 -14.01 -5.60 7.27
C ALA A 14 -13.93 -4.58 6.12
N LEU A 15 -14.99 -4.47 5.29
CA LEU A 15 -15.10 -3.45 4.24
C LEU A 15 -15.18 -2.03 4.83
N LEU A 16 -15.97 -1.82 5.89
CA LEU A 16 -16.17 -0.49 6.47
C LEU A 16 -14.93 0.06 7.21
N LEU A 17 -14.16 -0.80 7.89
CA LEU A 17 -12.92 -0.39 8.57
C LEU A 17 -11.79 -0.10 7.57
N GLY A 18 -11.79 -0.74 6.41
CA GLY A 18 -10.83 -0.48 5.33
C GLY A 18 -11.10 0.83 4.58
N CYS A 19 -12.36 1.14 4.32
CA CYS A 19 -12.76 2.33 3.55
C CYS A 19 -12.37 3.66 4.21
N ASN A 20 -12.43 3.77 5.53
CA ASN A 20 -12.07 5.02 6.23
C ASN A 20 -10.58 5.37 6.06
N ASN A 21 -9.71 4.36 6.10
CA ASN A 21 -8.27 4.57 5.95
C ASN A 21 -7.90 4.86 4.50
N ALA A 22 -8.44 4.08 3.55
CA ALA A 22 -8.21 4.31 2.13
C ALA A 22 -8.71 5.69 1.67
N SER A 23 -9.89 6.11 2.11
CA SER A 23 -10.48 7.41 1.74
C SER A 23 -9.69 8.59 2.30
N SER A 24 -9.22 8.50 3.55
CA SER A 24 -8.42 9.57 4.17
C SER A 24 -7.00 9.66 3.62
N VAL A 25 -6.43 8.55 3.17
CA VAL A 25 -5.12 8.55 2.50
C VAL A 25 -5.26 9.06 1.06
N LEU A 26 -6.34 8.71 0.36
CA LEU A 26 -6.63 9.23 -0.97
C LEU A 26 -6.85 10.74 -0.98
N SER A 27 -7.56 11.28 0.02
CA SER A 27 -7.75 12.73 0.13
C SER A 27 -6.42 13.46 0.33
N LYS A 28 -5.53 12.94 1.19
CA LYS A 28 -4.16 13.47 1.37
C LYS A 28 -3.31 13.34 0.10
N ALA A 29 -3.42 12.24 -0.63
CA ALA A 29 -2.70 12.05 -1.89
C ALA A 29 -3.15 13.08 -2.94
N ARG A 30 -4.46 13.37 -3.01
CA ARG A 30 -5.01 14.43 -3.87
C ARG A 30 -4.54 15.81 -3.44
N GLU A 31 -4.57 16.10 -2.14
CA GLU A 31 -4.12 17.38 -1.57
C GLU A 31 -2.60 17.61 -1.79
N ALA A 32 -1.80 16.54 -1.71
CA ALA A 32 -0.37 16.58 -1.99
C ALA A 32 -0.04 16.71 -3.50
N GLY A 33 -1.03 16.49 -4.37
CA GLY A 33 -0.88 16.41 -5.82
C GLY A 33 -0.32 15.06 -6.26
N ILE A 34 -1.20 14.15 -6.67
CA ILE A 34 -0.84 12.79 -7.13
C ILE A 34 0.29 12.79 -8.18
N PRO A 35 0.32 13.67 -9.20
CA PRO A 35 1.43 13.71 -10.16
C PRO A 35 2.77 14.06 -9.52
N SER A 36 2.79 15.01 -8.58
CA SER A 36 4.00 15.40 -7.85
C SER A 36 4.50 14.29 -6.94
N LEU A 37 3.58 13.65 -6.20
CA LEU A 37 3.91 12.49 -5.36
C LEU A 37 4.50 11.35 -6.20
N ARG A 38 3.91 11.04 -7.36
CA ARG A 38 4.43 10.00 -8.25
C ARG A 38 5.83 10.33 -8.76
N LYS A 39 6.05 11.55 -9.27
CA LYS A 39 7.37 11.96 -9.78
C LYS A 39 8.47 11.85 -8.71
N ASP A 40 8.12 12.17 -7.47
CA ASP A 40 9.01 12.04 -6.33
C ASP A 40 9.29 10.56 -5.98
N LEU A 41 8.28 9.69 -6.11
CA LEU A 41 8.40 8.24 -5.93
C LEU A 41 9.19 7.57 -7.07
N GLU A 42 9.03 8.00 -8.32
CA GLU A 42 9.84 7.55 -9.46
C GLU A 42 11.33 7.82 -9.23
N LYS A 43 11.65 9.04 -8.78
CA LYS A 43 13.03 9.41 -8.43
C LYS A 43 13.57 8.54 -7.29
N LEU A 44 12.75 8.27 -6.27
CA LEU A 44 13.13 7.37 -5.18
C LEU A 44 13.42 5.96 -5.68
N ALA A 45 12.55 5.43 -6.52
CA ALA A 45 12.68 4.08 -7.06
C ALA A 45 13.94 3.93 -7.94
N THR A 46 14.30 4.99 -8.67
CA THR A 46 15.49 4.99 -9.54
C THR A 46 16.78 5.26 -8.77
N SER A 47 16.71 6.03 -7.67
CA SER A 47 17.88 6.41 -6.86
C SER A 47 18.28 5.35 -5.84
N ASN A 48 17.36 4.47 -5.43
CA ASN A 48 17.66 3.33 -4.58
C ASN A 48 17.78 2.07 -5.44
N GLU A 49 18.94 1.87 -6.06
CA GLU A 49 19.35 0.57 -6.62
C GLU A 49 19.66 -0.48 -5.52
N SER A 50 19.49 -0.10 -4.26
CA SER A 50 19.67 -0.96 -3.10
C SER A 50 18.72 -2.16 -3.21
N ALA A 51 19.26 -3.39 -3.19
CA ALA A 51 18.52 -4.65 -3.11
C ALA A 51 17.64 -4.82 -1.84
N SER A 52 17.44 -3.73 -1.08
CA SER A 52 16.59 -3.65 0.09
C SER A 52 15.15 -3.36 -0.35
N HIS A 53 14.22 -4.20 0.08
CA HIS A 53 12.79 -3.99 -0.11
C HIS A 53 12.31 -2.67 0.54
N ASP A 54 12.98 -2.24 1.63
CA ASP A 54 12.64 -1.02 2.38
C ASP A 54 13.50 0.16 1.95
N ILE A 55 12.87 1.31 1.71
CA ILE A 55 13.51 2.60 1.38
C ILE A 55 13.75 3.41 2.66
N PRO A 56 15.01 3.81 2.97
CA PRO A 56 15.34 4.55 4.19
C PRO A 56 14.60 5.89 4.29
N GLN A 57 14.07 6.21 5.47
CA GLN A 57 13.31 7.45 5.72
C GLN A 57 14.09 8.74 5.40
N ALA A 58 15.42 8.72 5.56
CA ALA A 58 16.29 9.84 5.23
C ALA A 58 16.18 10.24 3.74
N SER A 59 15.89 9.29 2.85
CA SER A 59 15.73 9.52 1.42
C SER A 59 14.36 10.07 1.04
N TRP A 60 13.34 9.96 1.91
CA TRP A 60 11.97 10.30 1.52
C TRP A 60 11.81 11.80 1.19
N PRO A 61 11.23 12.15 0.03
CA PRO A 61 10.94 13.53 -0.32
C PRO A 61 9.83 14.09 0.56
N ALA A 62 9.72 15.42 0.60
CA ALA A 62 8.75 16.11 1.46
C ALA A 62 7.30 15.69 1.16
N SER A 63 6.96 15.42 -0.11
CA SER A 63 5.65 14.91 -0.53
C SER A 63 5.29 13.60 0.19
N VAL A 64 6.20 12.63 0.19
CA VAL A 64 6.06 11.34 0.90
C VAL A 64 6.01 11.53 2.41
N ARG A 65 6.88 12.38 2.97
CA ARG A 65 6.86 12.67 4.42
C ARG A 65 5.55 13.30 4.89
N ARG A 66 4.93 14.17 4.09
CA ARG A 66 3.61 14.77 4.40
C ARG A 66 2.50 13.74 4.47
N MET A 67 2.62 12.67 3.70
CA MET A 67 1.71 11.55 3.76
C MET A 67 1.81 10.78 5.09
N LYS A 68 2.93 10.91 5.82
CA LYS A 68 3.24 10.24 7.09
C LYS A 68 3.14 8.70 7.06
N PRO A 69 3.73 8.00 6.05
CA PRO A 69 3.84 6.55 6.10
C PRO A 69 4.82 6.12 7.20
N ILE A 70 4.68 4.89 7.68
CA ILE A 70 5.61 4.26 8.63
C ILE A 70 6.78 3.57 7.92
N ALA A 71 6.58 3.14 6.68
CA ALA A 71 7.60 2.57 5.81
C ALA A 71 7.26 2.88 4.35
N VAL A 72 8.28 2.86 3.48
CA VAL A 72 8.11 2.92 2.03
C VAL A 72 8.89 1.74 1.46
N GLU A 73 8.19 0.88 0.73
CA GLU A 73 8.72 -0.40 0.27
C GLU A 73 8.57 -0.52 -1.26
N HIS A 74 9.52 -1.17 -1.93
CA HIS A 74 9.40 -1.51 -3.34
C HIS A 74 8.37 -2.63 -3.51
N HIS A 75 7.33 -2.42 -4.31
CA HIS A 75 6.25 -3.39 -4.45
C HIS A 75 5.82 -3.54 -5.91
N ASN A 76 6.18 -4.67 -6.53
CA ASN A 76 6.04 -4.91 -7.96
C ASN A 76 6.69 -3.78 -8.80
N GLU A 77 5.94 -3.17 -9.72
CA GLU A 77 6.36 -2.01 -10.54
C GLU A 77 6.04 -0.65 -9.85
N GLY A 78 5.75 -0.66 -8.54
CA GLY A 78 5.32 0.49 -7.75
C GLY A 78 6.10 0.68 -6.45
N LEU A 79 5.71 1.71 -5.69
CA LEU A 79 6.14 1.90 -4.30
C LEU A 79 4.94 1.83 -3.36
N LEU A 80 5.07 1.06 -2.29
CA LEU A 80 4.07 0.89 -1.24
C LEU A 80 4.39 1.80 -0.06
N LEU A 81 3.53 2.77 0.20
CA LEU A 81 3.56 3.60 1.39
C LEU A 81 2.78 2.89 2.48
N VAL A 82 3.48 2.21 3.39
CA VAL A 82 2.87 1.44 4.47
C VAL A 82 2.36 2.41 5.53
N TYR A 83 1.10 2.24 5.94
CA TYR A 83 0.47 3.02 7.03
C TYR A 83 0.20 2.19 8.27
N LYS A 84 0.04 0.88 8.09
CA LYS A 84 -0.28 -0.04 9.17
C LYS A 84 0.52 -1.31 8.95
N LYS A 85 1.28 -1.70 9.97
CA LYS A 85 2.05 -2.94 10.00
C LYS A 85 1.71 -3.66 11.30
N SER A 86 1.43 -4.95 11.18
CA SER A 86 1.18 -5.87 12.29
C SER A 86 2.04 -7.10 12.09
N GLU A 87 2.09 -8.01 13.06
CA GLU A 87 2.91 -9.23 12.95
C GLU A 87 2.57 -10.10 11.72
N ARG A 88 1.32 -10.02 11.24
CA ARG A 88 0.81 -10.91 10.17
C ARG A 88 0.37 -10.18 8.92
N ASN A 89 0.20 -8.86 8.96
CA ASN A 89 -0.34 -8.09 7.84
C ASN A 89 0.27 -6.70 7.77
N GLN A 90 0.42 -6.20 6.55
CA GLN A 90 0.67 -4.80 6.24
C GLN A 90 -0.40 -4.23 5.34
N GLU A 91 -0.70 -2.95 5.53
CA GLU A 91 -1.63 -2.18 4.73
C GLU A 91 -1.01 -0.83 4.35
N GLY A 92 -1.21 -0.43 3.10
CA GLY A 92 -0.58 0.77 2.57
C GLY A 92 -1.19 1.27 1.27
N LEU A 93 -0.76 2.46 0.86
CA LEU A 93 -1.06 3.01 -0.45
C LEU A 93 0.04 2.56 -1.42
N LEU A 94 -0.32 1.69 -2.36
CA LEU A 94 0.51 1.37 -3.50
C LEU A 94 0.33 2.44 -4.57
N VAL A 95 1.45 3.05 -4.97
CA VAL A 95 1.51 3.99 -6.08
C VAL A 95 2.24 3.31 -7.22
N MET A 96 1.52 3.03 -8.31
CA MET A 96 2.14 2.55 -9.54
C MET A 96 2.92 3.68 -10.18
N LEU A 97 4.17 3.38 -10.57
CA LEU A 97 5.02 4.34 -11.28
C LEU A 97 4.51 4.56 -12.71
N ASP A 98 4.01 3.50 -13.36
CA ASP A 98 3.21 3.62 -14.59
C ASP A 98 1.72 3.56 -14.26
N VAL A 99 0.99 4.63 -14.59
CA VAL A 99 -0.45 4.76 -14.33
C VAL A 99 -1.31 3.74 -15.11
N ASN A 100 -0.78 3.22 -16.21
CA ASN A 100 -1.49 2.26 -17.07
C ASN A 100 -1.28 0.81 -16.61
N LYS A 101 -0.43 0.61 -15.60
CA LYS A 101 -0.13 -0.72 -15.05
C LYS A 101 -1.02 -1.02 -13.86
N ASP A 102 -1.48 -2.25 -13.82
CA ASP A 102 -2.15 -2.83 -12.68
C ASP A 102 -1.14 -3.66 -11.88
N PRO A 103 -1.20 -3.67 -10.54
CA PRO A 103 -0.33 -4.49 -9.70
C PRO A 103 -0.57 -6.01 -9.85
N GLY A 104 -1.54 -6.41 -10.67
CA GLY A 104 -1.92 -7.79 -10.94
C GLY A 104 -2.80 -8.35 -9.84
N SER A 105 -3.12 -9.64 -9.92
CA SER A 105 -4.02 -10.31 -8.97
C SER A 105 -3.45 -10.46 -7.56
N GLY A 106 -2.15 -10.16 -7.34
CA GLY A 106 -1.46 -10.42 -6.08
C GLY A 106 -1.35 -11.92 -5.79
N GLY A 107 -0.32 -12.33 -5.06
CA GLY A 107 -0.23 -13.73 -4.61
C GLY A 107 -1.31 -14.07 -3.57
N SER A 108 -1.40 -15.34 -3.18
CA SER A 108 -2.23 -15.75 -2.03
C SER A 108 -1.84 -14.97 -0.77
N GLY A 109 -2.73 -14.07 -0.33
CA GLY A 109 -2.53 -13.20 0.82
C GLY A 109 -2.30 -11.73 0.49
N VAL A 110 -2.36 -11.32 -0.77
CA VAL A 110 -2.31 -9.93 -1.21
C VAL A 110 -3.64 -9.53 -1.82
N SER A 111 -4.12 -8.33 -1.53
CA SER A 111 -5.31 -7.75 -2.14
C SER A 111 -5.06 -6.30 -2.50
N TYR A 112 -5.50 -5.89 -3.69
CA TYR A 112 -5.47 -4.51 -4.14
C TYR A 112 -6.88 -3.99 -4.35
N GLU A 113 -7.16 -2.80 -3.83
CA GLU A 113 -8.39 -2.07 -4.05
C GLU A 113 -8.06 -0.81 -4.85
N SER A 114 -8.61 -0.69 -6.07
CA SER A 114 -8.30 0.44 -6.95
C SER A 114 -8.90 1.75 -6.40
N LEU A 115 -8.03 2.76 -6.24
CA LEU A 115 -8.40 4.12 -5.83
C LEU A 115 -8.40 5.11 -7.01
N ARG A 116 -8.22 4.59 -8.24
CA ARG A 116 -8.02 5.32 -9.51
C ARG A 116 -6.65 5.99 -9.63
N ASP A 117 -6.35 6.49 -10.83
CA ASP A 117 -5.11 7.22 -11.15
C ASP A 117 -3.84 6.43 -10.80
N GLY A 118 -3.84 5.11 -11.00
CA GLY A 118 -2.70 4.24 -10.68
C GLY A 118 -2.42 4.09 -9.17
N LEU A 119 -3.39 4.45 -8.33
CA LEU A 119 -3.34 4.28 -6.88
C LEU A 119 -4.16 3.07 -6.46
N PHE A 120 -3.61 2.28 -5.54
CA PHE A 120 -4.27 1.10 -4.99
C PHE A 120 -4.08 1.06 -3.48
N TRP A 121 -5.14 0.72 -2.75
CA TRP A 121 -4.99 0.30 -1.36
C TRP A 121 -4.53 -1.16 -1.35
N CYS A 122 -3.31 -1.40 -0.89
CA CYS A 122 -2.72 -2.73 -0.77
C CYS A 122 -2.93 -3.26 0.65
N ARG A 123 -3.35 -4.52 0.76
CA ARG A 123 -3.25 -5.31 2.00
C ARG A 123 -2.50 -6.58 1.69
N GLU A 124 -1.47 -6.87 2.46
CA GLU A 124 -0.61 -8.02 2.28
C GLU A 124 -0.38 -8.75 3.60
N LYS A 125 -0.45 -10.08 3.55
CA LYS A 125 0.00 -10.94 4.65
C LYS A 125 1.53 -10.99 4.68
N ILE A 126 2.10 -10.52 5.78
CA ILE A 126 3.55 -10.63 6.02
C ILE A 126 3.85 -12.11 6.24
N ARG A 127 4.58 -12.73 5.32
CA ARG A 127 5.12 -14.07 5.54
C ARG A 127 6.31 -13.92 6.46
N THR A 128 6.17 -14.37 7.71
CA THR A 128 7.30 -14.52 8.61
C THR A 128 8.36 -15.36 7.88
N PRO A 129 9.63 -14.94 7.82
CA PRO A 129 10.66 -15.81 7.26
C PRO A 129 10.64 -17.11 8.06
N GLN A 130 10.46 -18.24 7.38
CA GLN A 130 10.68 -19.54 8.00
C GLN A 130 12.11 -19.55 8.52
N MET A 131 12.30 -19.38 9.82
CA MET A 131 13.53 -19.80 10.47
C MET A 131 13.66 -21.30 10.18
N LYS A 132 14.53 -21.64 9.21
CA LYS A 132 15.07 -22.99 9.09
C LYS A 132 15.69 -23.31 10.45
N ARG A 133 15.06 -24.23 11.18
CA ARG A 133 15.67 -24.89 12.33
C ARG A 133 16.79 -25.80 11.85
#